data_AF-A0A4Q3APS5-F1
#
_entry.id   AF-A0A4Q3APS5-F1
#
_cell.length_a   1.000
_cell.length_b   1.000
_cell.length_c   1.000
_cell.angle_alpha   90.00
_cell.angle_beta   90.00
_cell.angle_gamma   90.00
#
_symmetry.space_group_name_H-M   'P 1'
#
loop_
_entity.id
_entity.type
_entity.pdbx_description
1 polymer ?
#
loop_
_entity_poly.entity_id
_entity_poly.type
_entity_poly.pdbx_seq_one_letter_code
_entity_poly.pdbx_strand_id
1 'polypeptide(L)'
;MSEDEAILIGAIRNAESLPSAVRERAESVRSCERCTFDASYLDLLREQIDIAARGPEWTEILTRRLAALSCYPGLPTLRGTISTETGVHLIRVDPEIRQVIHHEFHESTSDEKF
;
A
#
# COMPACT_ATOMS: atom_id res chain seq x y z
N MET A 1 -1.95 -20.81 5.12
CA MET A 1 -1.49 -19.77 4.19
C MET A 1 -2.26 -19.92 2.90
N SER A 2 -3.03 -18.91 2.52
CA SER A 2 -3.76 -18.89 1.24
C SER A 2 -2.81 -18.65 0.06
N GLU A 3 -3.28 -18.89 -1.17
CA GLU A 3 -2.52 -18.55 -2.38
C GLU A 3 -2.22 -17.04 -2.45
N ASP A 4 -3.21 -16.21 -2.14
CA ASP A 4 -3.08 -14.75 -2.12
C ASP A 4 -2.04 -14.29 -1.09
N GLU A 5 -2.02 -14.89 0.11
CA GLU A 5 -0.99 -14.61 1.11
C GLU A 5 0.41 -14.99 0.59
N ALA A 6 0.55 -16.15 -0.07
CA ALA A 6 1.84 -16.57 -0.63
C ALA A 6 2.32 -15.62 -1.74
N ILE A 7 1.41 -15.16 -2.61
CA ILE A 7 1.71 -14.16 -3.65
C ILE A 7 2.15 -12.84 -3.03
N LEU A 8 1.38 -12.34 -2.06
CA LEU A 8 1.68 -11.08 -1.36
C LEU A 8 3.05 -11.15 -0.67
N ILE A 9 3.32 -12.20 0.10
CA ILE A 9 4.59 -12.39 0.80
C ILE A 9 5.75 -12.49 -0.21
N GLY A 10 5.58 -13.26 -1.28
CA GLY A 10 6.59 -13.41 -2.33
C GLY A 10 6.91 -12.10 -3.03
N ALA A 11 5.88 -11.33 -3.40
CA ALA A 11 6.06 -10.02 -4.01
C ALA A 11 6.79 -9.04 -3.08
N ILE A 12 6.43 -9.03 -1.78
CA ILE A 12 7.08 -8.18 -0.78
C ILE A 12 8.56 -8.54 -0.63
N ARG A 13 8.90 -9.83 -0.49
CA ARG A 13 10.28 -10.29 -0.32
C ARG A 13 11.20 -9.88 -1.48
N ASN A 14 10.67 -9.92 -2.69
CA ASN A 14 11.41 -9.67 -3.93
C ASN A 14 11.42 -8.19 -4.37
N ALA A 15 10.63 -7.33 -3.72
CA ALA A 15 10.52 -5.93 -4.11
C ALA A 15 11.69 -5.09 -3.56
N GLU A 16 12.78 -4.96 -4.34
CA GLU A 16 13.97 -4.18 -3.95
C GLU A 16 13.69 -2.72 -3.57
N SER A 17 12.58 -2.15 -4.07
CA SER A 17 12.10 -0.80 -3.72
C SER A 17 11.61 -0.69 -2.27
N LEU A 18 11.29 -1.80 -1.61
CA LEU A 18 10.86 -1.82 -0.21
C LEU A 18 12.06 -1.82 0.75
N PRO A 19 11.95 -1.14 1.91
CA PRO A 19 12.97 -1.23 2.96
C PRO A 19 13.25 -2.67 3.36
N SER A 20 14.51 -3.01 3.65
CA SER A 20 14.90 -4.38 4.05
C SER A 20 14.09 -4.90 5.24
N ALA A 21 13.85 -4.05 6.24
CA ALA A 21 13.05 -4.39 7.42
C ALA A 21 11.62 -4.84 7.08
N VAL A 22 11.04 -4.34 5.99
CA VAL A 22 9.71 -4.76 5.50
C VAL A 22 9.81 -6.11 4.80
N ARG A 23 10.82 -6.28 3.94
CA ARG A 23 11.05 -7.52 3.19
C ARG A 23 11.34 -8.71 4.09
N GLU A 24 12.17 -8.51 5.11
CA GLU A 24 12.50 -9.51 6.12
C GLU A 24 11.27 -9.91 6.95
N ARG A 25 10.36 -8.95 7.18
CA ARG A 25 9.10 -9.15 7.91
C ARG A 25 7.92 -9.53 7.03
N ALA A 26 8.13 -9.92 5.77
CA ALA A 26 7.03 -10.26 4.85
C ALA A 26 6.08 -11.34 5.42
N GLU A 27 6.60 -12.33 6.16
CA GLU A 27 5.76 -13.37 6.78
C GLU A 27 4.89 -12.87 7.95
N SER A 28 5.14 -11.66 8.45
CA SER A 28 4.34 -11.03 9.52
C SER A 28 3.21 -10.14 8.99
N VAL A 29 2.86 -10.25 7.71
CA VAL A 29 1.69 -9.59 7.13
C VAL A 29 0.46 -9.88 8.00
N ARG A 30 -0.20 -8.83 8.47
CA ARG A 30 -1.35 -8.94 9.39
C ARG A 30 -2.69 -9.10 8.68
N SER A 31 -2.76 -8.67 7.42
CA SER A 31 -3.95 -8.78 6.60
C SER A 31 -3.57 -9.04 5.15
N CYS A 32 -4.35 -9.89 4.48
CA CYS A 32 -4.27 -10.10 3.04
C CYS A 32 -5.69 -10.00 2.49
N GLU A 33 -5.98 -8.91 1.80
CA GLU A 33 -7.29 -8.63 1.22
C GLU A 33 -7.16 -8.53 -0.29
N ARG A 34 -7.98 -9.30 -1.01
CA ARG A 34 -8.20 -9.07 -2.42
C ARG A 34 -9.19 -7.91 -2.58
N CYS A 35 -8.76 -6.87 -3.28
CA CYS A 35 -9.55 -5.65 -3.47
C CYS A 35 -9.52 -5.23 -4.94
N THR A 36 -10.63 -4.67 -5.39
CA THR A 36 -10.75 -3.96 -6.66
C THR A 36 -11.24 -2.54 -6.38
N PHE A 37 -10.88 -1.60 -7.24
CA PHE A 37 -11.41 -0.24 -7.24
C PHE A 37 -11.73 0.17 -8.67
N ASP A 38 -12.54 1.19 -8.85
CA ASP A 38 -12.92 1.71 -10.17
C ASP A 38 -12.40 3.14 -10.39
N ALA A 39 -12.81 3.75 -11.51
CA ALA A 39 -12.42 5.10 -11.86
C ALA A 39 -12.86 6.15 -10.82
N SER A 40 -13.98 5.94 -10.11
CA SER A 40 -14.50 6.90 -9.13
C SER A 40 -13.56 7.07 -7.94
N TYR A 41 -12.81 6.02 -7.58
CA TYR A 41 -11.78 6.13 -6.56
C TYR A 41 -10.62 7.03 -7.00
N LEU A 42 -10.20 6.94 -8.27
CA LEU A 42 -9.17 7.82 -8.80
C LEU A 42 -9.64 9.27 -8.91
N ASP A 43 -10.91 9.49 -9.26
CA ASP A 43 -11.51 10.82 -9.28
C ASP A 43 -11.55 11.42 -7.89
N LEU A 44 -11.93 10.65 -6.87
CA LEU A 44 -11.84 11.07 -5.48
C LEU A 44 -10.41 11.48 -5.08
N LEU A 45 -9.39 10.73 -5.49
CA LEU A 45 -7.99 11.10 -5.21
C LEU A 45 -7.64 12.44 -5.88
N ARG A 46 -8.05 12.66 -7.12
CA ARG A 46 -7.83 13.93 -7.85
C ARG A 46 -8.50 15.10 -7.15
N GLU A 47 -9.75 14.94 -6.73
CA GLU A 47 -10.49 15.98 -6.00
C GLU A 47 -9.78 16.35 -4.70
N GLN A 48 -9.33 15.35 -3.92
CA GLN A 48 -8.61 15.59 -2.66
C GLN A 48 -7.25 16.28 -2.87
N ILE A 49 -6.56 15.98 -3.98
CA ILE A 49 -5.31 16.63 -4.39
C ILE A 49 -5.57 18.10 -4.77
N ASP A 50 -6.59 18.36 -5.59
CA ASP A 50 -6.93 19.69 -6.11
C ASP A 50 -7.26 20.68 -4.98
N ILE A 51 -8.02 20.23 -3.98
CA ILE A 51 -8.37 21.05 -2.82
C ILE A 51 -7.29 21.06 -1.72
N ALA A 52 -6.16 20.37 -1.92
CA ALA A 52 -5.10 20.16 -0.93
C ALA A 52 -5.65 19.79 0.47
N ALA A 53 -6.57 18.81 0.52
CA ALA A 53 -7.50 18.59 1.62
C ALA A 53 -6.88 18.48 3.03
N ARG A 54 -5.62 18.05 3.13
CA ARG A 54 -4.87 17.92 4.39
C ARG A 54 -3.46 18.51 4.33
N GLY A 55 -3.28 19.51 3.48
CA GLY A 55 -1.98 20.19 3.31
C GLY A 55 -1.00 19.46 2.38
N PRO A 56 0.19 20.06 2.18
CA PRO A 56 1.09 19.70 1.08
C PRO A 56 1.67 18.29 1.18
N GLU A 57 2.02 17.83 2.37
CA GLU A 57 2.56 16.48 2.58
C GLU A 57 1.53 15.41 2.18
N TRP A 58 0.28 15.58 2.60
CA TRP A 58 -0.79 14.66 2.22
C TRP A 58 -1.09 14.71 0.73
N THR A 59 -1.08 15.89 0.13
CA THR A 59 -1.22 16.06 -1.33
C THR A 59 -0.14 15.27 -2.09
N GLU A 60 1.11 15.28 -1.61
CA GLU A 60 2.19 14.51 -2.21
C GLU A 60 1.96 12.99 -2.10
N ILE A 61 1.51 12.52 -0.93
CA ILE A 61 1.13 11.11 -0.73
C ILE A 61 0.03 10.69 -1.71
N LEU A 62 -1.04 11.49 -1.81
CA LEU A 62 -2.15 11.19 -2.73
C LEU A 62 -1.71 11.24 -4.19
N THR A 63 -0.82 12.15 -4.55
CA THR A 63 -0.28 12.25 -5.91
C THR A 63 0.50 10.99 -6.30
N ARG A 64 1.39 10.51 -5.40
CA ARG A 64 2.13 9.25 -5.61
C ARG A 64 1.18 8.05 -5.70
N ARG A 65 0.17 7.99 -4.84
CA ARG A 65 -0.88 6.97 -4.87
C ARG A 65 -1.65 6.98 -6.19
N LEU A 66 -2.09 8.15 -6.64
CA LEU A 66 -2.83 8.29 -7.90
C LEU A 66 -1.99 7.82 -9.09
N ALA A 67 -0.71 8.20 -9.15
CA ALA A 67 0.20 7.76 -10.20
C ALA A 67 0.35 6.24 -10.24
N ALA A 68 0.60 5.62 -9.08
CA ALA A 68 0.77 4.17 -8.95
C ALA A 68 -0.49 3.37 -9.33
N LEU A 69 -1.67 3.90 -9.00
CA LEU A 69 -2.94 3.18 -9.17
C LEU A 69 -3.66 3.46 -10.50
N SER A 70 -3.17 4.43 -11.28
CA SER A 70 -3.82 4.89 -12.52
C SER A 70 -4.06 3.79 -13.57
N CYS A 71 -3.22 2.76 -13.61
CA CYS A 71 -3.31 1.65 -14.55
C CYS A 71 -4.17 0.46 -14.07
N TYR A 72 -4.67 0.50 -12.83
CA TYR A 72 -5.34 -0.62 -12.18
C TYR A 72 -6.87 -0.50 -11.93
N PRO A 73 -7.62 0.50 -12.44
CA PRO A 73 -9.08 0.47 -12.32
C PRO A 73 -9.69 -0.81 -12.89
N GLY A 74 -10.57 -1.45 -12.11
CA GLY A 74 -11.24 -2.70 -12.48
C GLY A 74 -10.37 -3.95 -12.34
N LEU A 75 -9.07 -3.82 -12.07
CA LEU A 75 -8.17 -4.96 -11.91
C LEU A 75 -8.10 -5.41 -10.44
N PRO A 76 -8.10 -6.72 -10.17
CA PRO A 76 -7.93 -7.23 -8.82
C PRO A 76 -6.51 -6.96 -8.33
N THR A 77 -6.39 -6.53 -7.08
CA THR A 77 -5.10 -6.31 -6.41
C THR A 77 -5.13 -6.95 -5.03
N LEU A 78 -3.97 -7.26 -4.48
CA LEU A 78 -3.82 -7.70 -3.09
C LEU A 78 -3.35 -6.52 -2.24
N ARG A 79 -3.95 -6.34 -1.07
CA ARG A 79 -3.55 -5.36 -0.08
C ARG A 79 -3.13 -6.08 1.18
N GLY A 80 -2.02 -5.63 1.76
CA GLY A 80 -1.62 -6.07 3.09
C GLY A 80 -0.93 -5.00 3.90
N THR A 81 -0.76 -5.33 5.18
CA THR A 81 -0.12 -4.45 6.16
C THR A 81 0.99 -5.17 6.90
N ILE A 82 2.13 -4.49 7.07
CA ILE A 82 3.27 -4.96 7.86
C ILE A 82 3.57 -3.92 8.92
N SER A 83 3.60 -4.34 10.18
CA SER A 83 4.05 -3.49 11.28
C SER A 83 5.55 -3.65 11.51
N THR A 84 6.25 -2.53 11.53
CA THR A 84 7.64 -2.41 11.97
C THR A 84 7.67 -1.67 13.31
N GLU A 85 8.86 -1.55 13.90
CA GLU A 85 9.02 -0.77 15.14
C GLU A 85 8.75 0.72 14.94
N THR A 86 8.94 1.21 13.71
CA THR A 86 8.80 2.63 13.37
C THR A 86 7.41 2.99 12.86
N GLY A 87 6.60 2.02 12.45
CA GLY A 87 5.29 2.33 11.86
C GLY A 87 4.59 1.17 11.20
N VAL A 88 3.59 1.51 10.39
CA VAL A 88 2.80 0.58 9.60
C VAL A 88 3.05 0.83 8.13
N HIS A 89 3.42 -0.23 7.42
CA HIS A 89 3.60 -0.24 5.98
C HIS A 89 2.35 -0.81 5.33
N LEU A 90 1.72 -0.01 4.46
CA LEU A 90 0.63 -0.43 3.62
C LEU A 90 1.15 -0.79 2.25
N ILE A 91 0.91 -2.03 1.82
CA ILE A 91 1.48 -2.55 0.57
C ILE A 91 0.34 -3.03 -0.31
N ARG A 92 0.42 -2.68 -1.60
CA ARG A 92 -0.48 -3.21 -2.63
C ARG A 92 0.34 -3.92 -3.69
N VAL A 93 -0.16 -5.08 -4.11
CA VAL A 93 0.47 -6.00 -5.06
C VAL A 93 -0.51 -6.29 -6.19
N ASP A 94 0.02 -6.35 -7.41
CA ASP A 94 -0.68 -6.98 -8.53
C ASP A 94 -0.45 -8.51 -8.45
N PRO A 95 -1.50 -9.32 -8.25
CA PRO A 95 -1.37 -10.76 -8.13
C PRO A 95 -1.01 -11.47 -9.44
N GLU A 96 -1.30 -10.90 -10.61
CA GLU A 96 -1.01 -11.53 -11.90
C GLU A 96 0.49 -11.51 -12.19
N ILE A 97 1.13 -10.34 -12.06
CA ILE A 97 2.57 -10.19 -12.30
C ILE A 97 3.41 -10.36 -11.02
N ARG A 98 2.76 -10.50 -9.86
CA ARG A 98 3.38 -10.71 -8.53
C ARG A 98 4.36 -9.61 -8.14
N GLN A 99 3.99 -8.36 -8.41
CA GLN A 99 4.82 -7.19 -8.11
C GLN A 99 4.13 -6.23 -7.15
N VAL A 100 4.92 -5.59 -6.30
CA VAL A 100 4.48 -4.46 -5.48
C VAL A 100 4.23 -3.27 -6.40
N ILE A 101 2.98 -2.80 -6.43
CA ILE A 101 2.56 -1.69 -7.29
C ILE A 101 2.47 -0.39 -6.51
N HIS A 102 2.28 -0.46 -5.19
CA HIS A 102 2.18 0.71 -4.33
C HIS A 102 2.61 0.39 -2.90
N HIS A 103 3.30 1.34 -2.27
CA HIS A 103 3.77 1.26 -0.89
C HIS A 103 3.61 2.61 -0.20
N GLU A 104 3.03 2.58 1.00
CA GLU A 104 2.96 3.73 1.90
C GLU A 104 3.48 3.35 3.29
N PHE A 105 4.08 4.32 3.96
CA PHE A 105 4.52 4.20 5.34
C PHE A 105 3.78 5.25 6.16
N HIS A 106 3.22 4.82 7.29
CA HIS A 106 2.64 5.67 8.30
C HIS A 106 3.41 5.45 9.59
N GLU A 107 4.01 6.52 10.11
CA GLU A 107 4.75 6.46 11.37
C GLU A 107 3.80 6.08 12.51
N SER A 108 4.25 5.18 13.39
CA SER A 108 3.55 4.92 14.63
C SER A 108 3.81 6.10 15.56
N THR A 109 2.87 7.04 15.64
CA THR A 109 2.94 8.10 16.64
C THR A 109 2.98 7.46 18.03
N SER A 110 4.13 7.55 18.68
CA SER A 110 4.34 7.11 20.07
C SER A 110 3.62 8.08 21.03
N ASP A 111 2.31 8.19 20.94
CA ASP A 111 1.49 9.08 21.79
C ASP A 111 0.15 8.45 22.19
N GLU A 112 0.18 7.16 22.51
CA GLU A 112 -0.84 6.57 23.40
C GLU A 112 -0.15 6.04 24.65
N LYS A 113 0.28 6.97 25.52
CA LYS A 113 0.32 6.71 26.95
C LYS A 113 -1.11 6.82 27.47
N PHE A 114 -1.78 5.68 27.63
CA PHE A 114 -2.87 5.58 28.60
C PHE A 114 -2.30 5.15 29.95
#